data_AF-A0A5C7LGE0-F1
#
_entry.id   AF-A0A5C7LGE0-F1
#
_cell.length_a   1.000
_cell.length_b   1.000
_cell.length_c   1.000
_cell.angle_alpha   90.00
_cell.angle_beta   90.00
_cell.angle_gamma   90.00
#
_symmetry.space_group_name_H-M   'P 1'
#
loop_
_entity.id
_entity.type
_entity.pdbx_description
1 polymer ?
#
loop_
_entity_poly.entity_id
_entity_poly.type
_entity_poly.pdbx_seq_one_letter_code
_entity_poly.pdbx_strand_id
1 'polypeptide(L)'
;MAGNSANIRVEPSIVTFGADVAQVQTIKTIADSSGSLNSTYFFLYAADGTKRYVWLNINSAGVDPAPAGFTGVSVAAATSASAATIASALQSAIDGLDDFTASVSGNTVTVTDVTQGYAPEMHDSNAAPTGFAFSTTTLGDNDEELGCLEGEIEISFSQSTVPVSCHESGVTPVVEFVNGLEEVTVTLTMLETTFAKLKKVLAKTQGSMIPVGSAGTEVIGIGQYRDFKNLMTFATRLNIHPKRLLAADMSLDITAWKAIPILEGLTLSGEAPVTLPLTFKCFPDSSKSTRANILCIGDYSQSVVGG
;
A
#
# COMPACT_ATOMS: atom_id res chain seq x y z
N MET A 1 -10.77 47.62 -15.31
CA MET A 1 -10.75 46.22 -15.79
C MET A 1 -11.70 45.44 -14.90
N ALA A 2 -12.90 45.13 -15.38
CA ALA A 2 -13.80 44.23 -14.66
C ALA A 2 -13.18 42.83 -14.71
N GLY A 3 -12.90 42.22 -13.56
CA GLY A 3 -12.43 40.84 -13.50
C GLY A 3 -13.47 39.96 -14.20
N ASN A 4 -13.06 39.28 -15.28
CA ASN A 4 -13.88 38.27 -15.92
C ASN A 4 -14.17 37.21 -14.86
N SER A 5 -15.43 37.08 -14.43
CA SER A 5 -15.84 36.10 -13.42
C SER A 5 -15.59 34.65 -13.85
N ALA A 6 -15.33 34.40 -15.15
CA ALA A 6 -14.86 33.11 -15.64
C ALA A 6 -13.44 32.74 -15.16
N ASN A 7 -12.64 33.71 -14.69
CA ASN A 7 -11.24 33.52 -14.29
C ASN A 7 -11.01 33.54 -12.77
N ILE A 8 -12.05 33.76 -11.96
CA ILE A 8 -11.95 33.76 -10.50
C ILE A 8 -12.78 32.59 -9.99
N ARG A 9 -12.11 31.53 -9.53
CA ARG A 9 -12.75 30.29 -9.09
C ARG A 9 -12.22 29.90 -7.72
N VAL A 10 -13.13 29.83 -6.75
CA VAL A 10 -12.90 29.25 -5.42
C VAL A 10 -13.89 28.11 -5.31
N GLU A 11 -13.41 26.88 -5.20
CA GLU A 11 -14.28 25.72 -5.15
C GLU A 11 -13.81 24.68 -4.13
N PRO A 12 -14.76 24.03 -3.42
CA PRO A 12 -14.42 22.90 -2.57
C PRO A 12 -14.11 21.67 -3.44
N SER A 13 -13.09 20.92 -3.03
CA SER A 13 -12.68 19.68 -3.67
C SER A 13 -12.88 18.49 -2.75
N ILE A 14 -13.22 17.36 -3.33
CA ILE A 14 -13.26 16.05 -2.70
C ILE A 14 -11.92 15.38 -2.99
N VAL A 15 -11.28 14.84 -1.96
CA VAL A 15 -10.01 14.11 -2.12
C VAL A 15 -10.24 12.65 -1.82
N THR A 16 -9.92 11.82 -2.80
CA THR A 16 -9.99 10.37 -2.76
C THR A 16 -8.58 9.81 -2.84
N PHE A 17 -8.29 8.82 -2.00
CA PHE A 17 -6.99 8.19 -1.92
C PHE A 17 -7.16 6.69 -1.82
N GLY A 18 -6.38 5.96 -2.61
CA GLY A 18 -6.38 4.51 -2.67
C GLY A 18 -6.66 3.99 -4.08
N ALA A 19 -6.82 2.68 -4.17
CA ALA A 19 -7.24 1.99 -5.38
C ALA A 19 -7.84 0.66 -4.97
N ASP A 20 -8.93 0.25 -5.63
CA ASP A 20 -9.59 -1.03 -5.37
C ASP A 20 -8.73 -2.20 -5.84
N VAL A 21 -7.88 -2.72 -4.94
CA VAL A 21 -6.86 -3.72 -5.25
C VAL A 21 -6.80 -4.75 -4.13
N ALA A 22 -6.73 -6.03 -4.49
CA ALA A 22 -6.53 -7.11 -3.55
C ALA A 22 -5.07 -7.21 -3.08
N GLN A 23 -4.89 -7.67 -1.85
CA GLN A 23 -3.55 -7.88 -1.30
C GLN A 23 -2.86 -9.08 -1.96
N VAL A 24 -1.59 -8.92 -2.33
CA VAL A 24 -0.75 -9.98 -2.89
C VAL A 24 0.52 -10.10 -2.08
N GLN A 25 0.80 -11.31 -1.63
CA GLN A 25 1.92 -11.61 -0.75
C GLN A 25 2.60 -12.91 -1.19
N THR A 26 3.88 -13.05 -0.83
CA THR A 26 4.71 -14.18 -1.23
C THR A 26 5.35 -14.85 -0.02
N ILE A 27 5.39 -16.17 -0.07
CA ILE A 27 5.97 -17.05 0.95
C ILE A 27 7.08 -17.85 0.29
N LYS A 28 8.32 -17.66 0.73
CA LYS A 28 9.45 -18.48 0.32
C LYS A 28 9.66 -19.58 1.35
N THR A 29 9.35 -20.81 0.96
CA THR A 29 9.43 -21.98 1.83
C THR A 29 10.87 -22.50 1.94
N ILE A 30 11.13 -23.17 3.06
CA ILE A 30 12.33 -23.98 3.28
C ILE A 30 11.98 -25.47 3.24
N ALA A 31 12.99 -26.32 3.09
CA ALA A 31 12.80 -27.76 3.16
C ALA A 31 12.53 -28.20 4.60
N ASP A 32 11.76 -29.27 4.77
CA ASP A 32 11.74 -29.99 6.04
C ASP A 32 13.08 -30.73 6.21
N SER A 33 13.63 -30.72 7.42
CA SER A 33 14.82 -31.49 7.76
C SER A 33 14.53 -32.34 9.00
N SER A 34 14.25 -33.62 8.80
CA SER A 34 13.93 -34.56 9.87
C SER A 34 12.75 -34.13 10.76
N GLY A 35 11.71 -33.54 10.16
CA GLY A 35 10.52 -33.09 10.88
C GLY A 35 10.66 -31.74 11.57
N SER A 36 11.68 -30.93 11.21
CA SER A 36 11.92 -29.60 11.77
C SER A 36 10.74 -28.65 11.62
N LEU A 37 9.88 -28.86 10.61
CA LEU A 37 8.70 -28.03 10.37
C LEU A 37 7.45 -28.51 11.13
N ASN A 38 7.50 -29.64 11.84
CA ASN A 38 6.31 -30.19 12.47
C ASN A 38 5.75 -29.28 13.58
N SER A 39 4.43 -29.05 13.57
CA SER A 39 3.71 -28.15 14.48
C SER A 39 4.18 -26.67 14.43
N THR A 40 4.98 -26.29 13.43
CA THR A 40 5.31 -24.88 13.17
C THR A 40 4.19 -24.22 12.38
N TYR A 41 4.02 -22.91 12.52
CA TYR A 41 2.92 -22.20 11.89
C TYR A 41 3.22 -20.72 11.65
N PHE A 42 2.45 -20.14 10.73
CA PHE A 42 2.45 -18.71 10.45
C PHE A 42 1.02 -18.17 10.34
N PHE A 43 0.87 -16.85 10.33
CA PHE A 43 -0.42 -16.19 10.29
C PHE A 43 -0.73 -15.63 8.90
N LEU A 44 -2.00 -15.77 8.50
CA LEU A 44 -2.55 -15.27 7.25
C LEU A 44 -3.87 -14.53 7.55
N TYR A 45 -4.06 -13.39 6.89
CA TYR A 45 -5.19 -12.50 7.10
C TYR A 45 -5.83 -12.19 5.76
N ALA A 46 -7.15 -12.17 5.71
CA ALA A 46 -7.92 -11.70 4.57
C ALA A 46 -8.46 -10.29 4.82
N ALA A 47 -8.70 -9.54 3.74
CA ALA A 47 -9.23 -8.18 3.79
C ALA A 47 -10.59 -8.03 4.50
N ASP A 48 -11.39 -9.10 4.57
CA ASP A 48 -12.68 -9.13 5.26
C ASP A 48 -12.57 -9.26 6.79
N GLY A 49 -11.33 -9.39 7.32
CA GLY A 49 -11.05 -9.58 8.73
C GLY A 49 -10.91 -11.04 9.16
N THR A 50 -11.04 -12.00 8.24
CA THR A 50 -10.84 -13.42 8.51
C THR A 50 -9.38 -13.69 8.90
N LYS A 51 -9.19 -14.36 10.04
CA LYS A 51 -7.89 -14.69 10.62
C LYS A 51 -7.63 -16.19 10.51
N ARG A 52 -6.57 -16.57 9.79
CA ARG A 52 -6.13 -17.95 9.61
C ARG A 52 -4.75 -18.15 10.22
N TYR A 53 -4.49 -19.33 10.77
CA TYR A 53 -3.12 -19.79 11.01
C TYR A 53 -2.89 -21.05 10.17
N VAL A 54 -1.78 -21.06 9.46
CA VAL A 54 -1.41 -22.17 8.57
C VAL A 54 -0.28 -22.92 9.26
N TRP A 55 -0.52 -24.19 9.58
CA TRP A 55 0.41 -25.00 10.36
C TRP A 55 0.81 -26.28 9.62
N LEU A 56 2.03 -26.72 9.86
CA LEU A 56 2.63 -27.85 9.16
C LEU A 56 2.47 -29.13 9.98
N ASN A 57 1.80 -30.12 9.40
CA ASN A 57 1.62 -31.46 9.96
C ASN A 57 2.53 -32.45 9.20
N ILE A 58 3.73 -32.68 9.73
CA ILE A 58 4.71 -33.55 9.07
C ILE A 58 4.41 -35.00 9.43
N ASN A 59 4.18 -35.83 8.41
CA ASN A 59 3.90 -37.26 8.52
C ASN A 59 2.74 -37.59 9.50
N SER A 60 1.74 -36.71 9.56
CA SER A 60 0.58 -36.84 10.47
C SER A 60 0.95 -36.95 11.97
N ALA A 61 2.14 -36.49 12.35
CA ALA A 61 2.65 -36.52 13.72
C ALA A 61 2.56 -35.15 14.43
N GLY A 62 2.02 -34.13 13.75
CA GLY A 62 1.87 -32.79 14.29
C GLY A 62 0.73 -32.71 15.32
N VAL A 63 0.92 -31.83 16.30
CA VAL A 63 -0.12 -31.43 17.25
C VAL A 63 -0.55 -30.04 16.88
N ASP A 64 -1.87 -29.84 16.74
CA ASP A 64 -2.45 -28.55 16.39
C ASP A 64 -2.04 -27.47 17.42
N PRO A 65 -1.32 -26.40 17.01
CA PRO A 65 -0.95 -25.31 17.89
C PRO A 65 -2.14 -24.48 18.40
N ALA A 66 -3.26 -24.46 17.68
CA ALA A 66 -4.52 -23.78 18.03
C ALA A 66 -4.37 -22.39 18.72
N PRO A 67 -3.68 -21.41 18.10
CA PRO A 67 -3.59 -20.05 18.64
C PRO A 67 -4.99 -19.41 18.75
N ALA A 68 -5.25 -18.78 19.90
CA ALA A 68 -6.55 -18.19 20.20
C ALA A 68 -6.93 -17.09 19.19
N GLY A 69 -8.16 -17.14 18.69
CA GLY A 69 -8.72 -16.13 17.78
C GLY A 69 -8.41 -16.36 16.29
N PHE A 70 -7.85 -17.51 15.93
CA PHE A 70 -7.56 -17.88 14.55
C PHE A 70 -8.19 -19.22 14.16
N THR A 71 -8.47 -19.39 12.87
CA THR A 71 -8.95 -20.66 12.30
C THR A 71 -7.79 -21.43 11.67
N GLY A 72 -7.68 -22.72 11.98
CA GLY A 72 -6.54 -23.55 11.58
C GLY A 72 -6.64 -24.08 10.15
N VAL A 73 -5.51 -24.06 9.45
CA VAL A 73 -5.33 -24.66 8.13
C VAL A 73 -4.13 -25.61 8.21
N SER A 74 -4.41 -26.91 8.21
CA SER A 74 -3.36 -27.92 8.31
C SER A 74 -2.74 -28.20 6.94
N VAL A 75 -1.42 -28.11 6.83
CA VAL A 75 -0.65 -28.45 5.65
C VAL A 75 0.06 -29.77 5.90
N ALA A 76 -0.37 -30.83 5.22
CA ALA A 76 0.26 -32.13 5.33
C ALA A 76 1.48 -32.23 4.40
N ALA A 77 2.60 -32.72 4.91
CA ALA A 77 3.79 -33.01 4.12
C ALA A 77 4.56 -34.21 4.70
N ALA A 78 5.41 -34.84 3.88
CA ALA A 78 6.29 -35.92 4.32
C ALA A 78 7.53 -35.37 5.04
N THR A 79 8.14 -36.18 5.91
CA THR A 79 9.45 -35.88 6.50
C THR A 79 10.50 -35.73 5.41
N SER A 80 11.40 -34.76 5.57
CA SER A 80 12.45 -34.43 4.60
C SER A 80 11.93 -33.98 3.23
N ALA A 81 10.70 -33.48 3.16
CA ALA A 81 10.14 -32.90 1.95
C ALA A 81 10.96 -31.68 1.50
N SER A 82 11.21 -31.59 0.18
CA SER A 82 11.92 -30.44 -0.40
C SER A 82 11.13 -29.15 -0.23
N ALA A 83 11.80 -28.00 -0.28
CA ALA A 83 11.14 -26.70 -0.19
C ALA A 83 10.02 -26.53 -1.25
N ALA A 84 10.24 -27.01 -2.47
CA ALA A 84 9.24 -26.98 -3.53
C ALA A 84 8.03 -27.89 -3.21
N THR A 85 8.28 -29.07 -2.63
CA THR A 85 7.21 -29.97 -2.18
C THR A 85 6.37 -29.33 -1.07
N ILE A 86 7.01 -28.65 -0.10
CA ILE A 86 6.33 -27.88 0.93
C ILE A 86 5.51 -26.74 0.30
N ALA A 87 6.05 -26.04 -0.69
CA ALA A 87 5.35 -24.96 -1.39
C ALA A 87 4.11 -25.45 -2.14
N SER A 88 4.17 -26.59 -2.81
CA SER A 88 3.01 -27.19 -3.48
C SER A 88 1.93 -27.66 -2.49
N ALA A 89 2.33 -28.25 -1.36
CA ALA A 89 1.40 -28.62 -0.29
C ALA A 89 0.73 -27.39 0.32
N LEU A 90 1.50 -26.32 0.54
CA LEU A 90 1.00 -25.05 1.04
C LEU A 90 0.02 -24.39 0.07
N GLN A 91 0.36 -24.36 -1.23
CA GLN A 91 -0.52 -23.84 -2.27
C GLN A 91 -1.85 -24.60 -2.29
N SER A 92 -1.83 -25.93 -2.26
CA SER A 92 -3.06 -26.74 -2.27
C SER A 92 -3.95 -26.48 -1.04
N ALA A 93 -3.35 -26.27 0.13
CA ALA A 93 -4.09 -26.00 1.36
C ALA A 93 -4.70 -24.59 1.39
N ILE A 94 -3.97 -23.58 0.88
CA ILE A 94 -4.45 -22.19 0.83
C ILE A 94 -5.49 -22.01 -0.28
N ASP A 95 -5.27 -22.58 -1.46
CA ASP A 95 -6.18 -22.49 -2.62
C ASP A 95 -7.52 -23.21 -2.37
N GLY A 96 -7.56 -24.12 -1.38
CA GLY A 96 -8.80 -24.73 -0.91
C GLY A 96 -9.64 -23.84 0.00
N LEU A 97 -9.20 -22.62 0.31
CA LEU A 97 -9.94 -21.64 1.10
C LEU A 97 -10.64 -20.65 0.17
N ASP A 98 -11.90 -20.34 0.43
CA ASP A 98 -12.66 -19.37 -0.38
C ASP A 98 -12.10 -17.92 -0.28
N ASP A 99 -11.29 -17.64 0.75
CA ASP A 99 -10.76 -16.31 1.04
C ASP A 99 -9.53 -15.94 0.18
N PHE A 100 -8.83 -16.96 -0.36
CA PHE A 100 -7.53 -16.78 -1.01
C PHE A 100 -7.42 -17.61 -2.30
N THR A 101 -6.60 -17.13 -3.23
CA THR A 101 -6.06 -17.93 -4.32
C THR A 101 -4.56 -18.07 -4.15
N ALA A 102 -4.01 -19.25 -4.48
CA ALA A 102 -2.58 -19.49 -4.33
C ALA A 102 -1.97 -20.13 -5.58
N SER A 103 -0.83 -19.59 -6.00
CA SER A 103 -0.01 -20.14 -7.08
C SER A 103 1.41 -20.41 -6.60
N VAL A 104 2.08 -21.39 -7.20
CA VAL A 104 3.45 -21.79 -6.80
C VAL A 104 4.40 -21.71 -7.98
N SER A 105 5.61 -21.20 -7.73
CA SER A 105 6.74 -21.23 -8.64
C SER A 105 8.01 -21.61 -7.88
N GLY A 106 8.52 -22.82 -8.12
CA GLY A 106 9.64 -23.36 -7.36
C GLY A 106 9.31 -23.51 -5.87
N ASN A 107 10.02 -22.78 -5.01
CA ASN A 107 9.77 -22.72 -3.57
C ASN A 107 9.11 -21.42 -3.11
N THR A 108 8.48 -20.68 -4.02
CA THR A 108 7.74 -19.46 -3.70
C THR A 108 6.27 -19.66 -3.99
N VAL A 109 5.44 -19.45 -2.97
CA VAL A 109 3.98 -19.42 -3.07
C VAL A 109 3.55 -17.95 -3.14
N THR A 110 2.76 -17.59 -4.14
CA THR A 110 2.09 -16.29 -4.23
C THR A 110 0.65 -16.48 -3.80
N VAL A 111 0.26 -15.76 -2.76
CA VAL A 111 -1.09 -15.75 -2.19
C VAL A 111 -1.75 -14.43 -2.53
N THR A 112 -2.96 -14.50 -3.06
CA THR A 112 -3.77 -13.33 -3.42
C THR A 112 -5.11 -13.42 -2.72
N ASP A 113 -5.48 -12.37 -2.00
CA ASP A 113 -6.81 -12.26 -1.39
C ASP A 113 -7.88 -12.23 -2.49
N VAL A 114 -9.00 -12.91 -2.26
CA VAL A 114 -10.15 -12.86 -3.18
C VAL A 114 -10.88 -11.52 -3.06
N THR A 115 -10.98 -10.99 -1.85
CA THR A 115 -11.63 -9.70 -1.55
C THR A 115 -10.61 -8.56 -1.67
N GLN A 116 -11.03 -7.46 -2.30
CA GLN A 116 -10.23 -6.23 -2.37
C GLN A 116 -10.18 -5.54 -1.00
N GLY A 117 -9.11 -4.77 -0.76
CA GLY A 117 -8.93 -4.04 0.48
C GLY A 117 -7.71 -4.48 1.27
N TYR A 118 -7.43 -3.73 2.32
CA TYR A 118 -6.25 -3.92 3.16
C TYR A 118 -6.38 -5.14 4.07
N ALA A 119 -5.36 -6.00 4.06
CA ALA A 119 -5.16 -7.04 5.05
C ALA A 119 -3.82 -6.82 5.80
N PRO A 120 -3.72 -7.17 7.09
CA PRO A 120 -2.43 -7.23 7.78
C PRO A 120 -1.43 -8.13 7.05
N GLU A 121 -0.14 -7.78 7.10
CA GLU A 121 0.90 -8.56 6.44
C GLU A 121 1.09 -9.92 7.13
N MET A 122 1.28 -10.97 6.33
CA MET A 122 1.59 -12.32 6.79
C MET A 122 2.92 -12.32 7.54
N HIS A 123 2.98 -13.08 8.63
CA HIS A 123 4.18 -13.17 9.44
C HIS A 123 4.28 -14.52 10.13
N ASP A 124 5.50 -14.90 10.43
CA ASP A 124 5.80 -16.15 11.14
C ASP A 124 5.31 -16.10 12.58
N SER A 125 5.08 -17.27 13.18
CA SER A 125 4.80 -17.35 14.60
C SER A 125 6.05 -17.05 15.43
N ASN A 126 5.90 -16.26 16.49
CA ASN A 126 6.95 -16.11 17.51
C ASN A 126 7.07 -17.35 18.42
N ALA A 127 6.03 -18.16 18.54
CA ALA A 127 5.99 -19.31 19.45
C ALA A 127 6.53 -20.59 18.80
N ALA A 128 6.21 -20.82 17.53
CA ALA A 128 6.68 -21.97 16.76
C ALA A 128 6.94 -21.56 15.29
N PRO A 129 8.03 -20.82 15.04
CA PRO A 129 8.34 -20.27 13.71
C PRO A 129 8.60 -21.36 12.68
N THR A 130 8.11 -21.15 11.47
CA THR A 130 8.39 -21.97 10.29
C THR A 130 9.77 -21.70 9.68
N GLY A 131 10.32 -20.50 9.90
CA GLY A 131 11.54 -20.03 9.23
C GLY A 131 11.34 -19.67 7.75
N PHE A 132 10.09 -19.55 7.29
CA PHE A 132 9.79 -19.05 5.95
C PHE A 132 10.08 -17.55 5.84
N ALA A 133 10.35 -17.09 4.62
CA ALA A 133 10.47 -15.67 4.34
C ALA A 133 9.19 -15.14 3.70
N PHE A 134 8.67 -14.05 4.25
CA PHE A 134 7.42 -13.42 3.85
C PHE A 134 7.68 -12.06 3.19
N SER A 135 6.95 -11.74 2.13
CA SER A 135 7.04 -10.42 1.48
C SER A 135 5.73 -10.04 0.80
N THR A 136 5.28 -8.81 1.05
CA THR A 136 4.13 -8.21 0.37
C THR A 136 4.58 -7.64 -0.98
N THR A 137 3.95 -8.08 -2.08
CA THR A 137 4.22 -7.56 -3.44
C THR A 137 3.24 -6.47 -3.83
N THR A 138 2.02 -6.53 -3.33
CA THR A 138 1.00 -5.50 -3.54
C THR A 138 0.19 -5.38 -2.27
N LEU A 139 0.16 -4.19 -1.68
CA LEU A 139 -0.66 -3.94 -0.50
C LEU A 139 -2.11 -3.72 -0.95
N GLY A 140 -3.04 -4.48 -0.37
CA GLY A 140 -4.45 -4.32 -0.68
C GLY A 140 -4.97 -2.96 -0.18
N ASP A 141 -5.95 -2.41 -0.90
CA ASP A 141 -6.50 -1.09 -0.64
C ASP A 141 -7.90 -0.94 -1.26
N ASN A 142 -8.62 0.09 -0.84
CA ASN A 142 -9.89 0.50 -1.42
C ASN A 142 -9.77 1.97 -1.83
N ASP A 143 -10.46 2.40 -2.88
CA ASP A 143 -10.57 3.82 -3.21
C ASP A 143 -11.60 4.48 -2.29
N GLU A 144 -11.17 5.43 -1.45
CA GLU A 144 -12.09 6.08 -0.50
C GLU A 144 -11.77 7.56 -0.31
N GLU A 145 -12.79 8.31 0.09
CA GLU A 145 -12.68 9.73 0.40
C GLU A 145 -11.96 9.97 1.74
N LEU A 146 -10.97 10.88 1.74
CA LEU A 146 -10.28 11.31 2.96
C LEU A 146 -11.20 12.11 3.91
N GLY A 147 -12.29 12.67 3.38
CA GLY A 147 -13.34 13.38 4.09
C GLY A 147 -13.03 14.86 4.28
N CYS A 148 -13.49 15.44 5.39
CA CYS A 148 -13.38 16.88 5.63
C CYS A 148 -11.92 17.33 5.72
N LEU A 149 -11.56 18.26 4.83
CA LEU A 149 -10.26 18.91 4.79
C LEU A 149 -10.35 20.32 5.39
N GLU A 150 -9.27 20.73 6.04
CA GLU A 150 -9.08 22.09 6.55
C GLU A 150 -8.00 22.79 5.73
N GLY A 151 -8.25 24.05 5.40
CA GLY A 151 -7.29 24.90 4.70
C GLY A 151 -7.20 24.62 3.20
N GLU A 152 -6.00 24.83 2.66
CA GLU A 152 -5.71 24.75 1.24
C GLU A 152 -5.17 23.36 0.87
N ILE A 153 -5.45 22.92 -0.36
CA ILE A 153 -4.78 21.78 -0.97
C ILE A 153 -3.68 22.35 -1.84
N GLU A 154 -2.42 22.14 -1.46
CA GLU A 154 -1.28 22.66 -2.18
C GLU A 154 -0.67 21.57 -3.06
N ILE A 155 -0.49 21.85 -4.36
CA ILE A 155 0.23 20.99 -5.28
C ILE A 155 1.53 21.70 -5.63
N SER A 156 2.66 21.11 -5.25
CA SER A 156 3.98 21.67 -5.51
C SER A 156 4.78 20.75 -6.43
N PHE A 157 5.59 21.34 -7.32
CA PHE A 157 6.49 20.60 -8.19
C PHE A 157 7.82 21.34 -8.37
N SER A 158 8.93 20.61 -8.29
CA SER A 158 10.28 21.11 -8.56
C SER A 158 10.85 20.50 -9.83
N GLN A 159 11.47 21.31 -10.69
CA GLN A 159 12.15 20.87 -11.91
C GLN A 159 13.62 21.30 -11.86
N SER A 160 14.51 20.36 -12.20
CA SER A 160 15.93 20.64 -12.38
C SER A 160 16.17 21.20 -13.78
N THR A 161 17.00 22.24 -13.89
CA THR A 161 17.47 22.76 -15.17
C THR A 161 18.99 22.61 -15.28
N VAL A 162 19.47 22.31 -16.48
CA VAL A 162 20.90 22.31 -16.81
C VAL A 162 21.19 23.59 -17.60
N PRO A 163 21.94 24.55 -17.00
CA PRO A 163 22.37 25.72 -17.72
C PRO A 163 23.47 25.39 -18.72
N VAL A 164 23.34 25.90 -19.94
CA VAL A 164 24.43 25.93 -20.93
C VAL A 164 25.00 27.34 -20.95
N SER A 165 26.24 27.48 -20.49
CA SER A 165 27.01 28.71 -20.64
C SER A 165 27.92 28.62 -21.86
N CYS A 166 28.19 29.77 -22.49
CA CYS A 166 29.21 29.88 -23.53
C CYS A 166 30.32 30.81 -23.04
N HIS A 167 31.56 30.60 -23.52
CA HIS A 167 32.73 31.37 -23.08
C HIS A 167 32.60 32.88 -23.33
N GLU A 168 31.78 33.30 -24.29
CA GLU A 168 31.56 34.71 -24.63
C GLU A 168 30.65 35.44 -23.62
N SER A 169 29.78 34.73 -22.91
CA SER A 169 28.81 35.29 -21.96
C SER A 169 29.25 35.22 -20.50
N GLY A 170 30.40 34.61 -20.21
CA GLY A 170 30.88 34.40 -18.84
C GLY A 170 30.02 33.42 -18.04
N VAL A 171 29.72 33.75 -16.78
CA VAL A 171 28.91 32.91 -15.85
C VAL A 171 27.40 32.97 -16.10
N THR A 172 26.94 33.81 -17.02
CA THR A 172 25.51 33.93 -17.33
C THR A 172 25.09 32.80 -18.27
N PRO A 173 24.08 31.98 -17.91
CA PRO A 173 23.58 30.93 -18.78
C PRO A 173 22.90 31.55 -20.02
N VAL A 174 23.21 31.01 -21.20
CA VAL A 174 22.64 31.46 -22.48
C VAL A 174 21.30 30.77 -22.76
N VAL A 175 21.17 29.52 -22.31
CA VAL A 175 19.94 28.72 -22.37
C VAL A 175 19.97 27.72 -21.22
N GLU A 176 18.79 27.33 -20.73
CA GLU A 176 18.64 26.24 -19.76
C GLU A 176 17.74 25.15 -20.35
N PHE A 177 18.14 23.89 -20.21
CA PHE A 177 17.32 22.75 -20.58
C PHE A 177 16.70 22.13 -19.32
N VAL A 178 15.44 21.70 -19.38
CA VAL A 178 14.84 20.91 -18.29
C VAL A 178 15.50 19.54 -18.27
N ASN A 179 16.12 19.21 -17.15
CA ASN A 179 16.89 17.97 -16.96
C ASN A 179 16.09 16.89 -16.20
N GLY A 180 14.92 17.26 -15.67
CA GLY A 180 13.99 16.31 -15.06
C GLY A 180 13.15 16.96 -13.97
N LEU A 181 12.07 16.27 -13.61
CA LEU A 181 11.23 16.61 -12.47
C LEU A 181 11.84 15.98 -11.20
N GLU A 182 12.12 16.79 -10.19
CA GLU A 182 12.79 16.35 -8.96
C GLU A 182 11.80 15.79 -7.95
N GLU A 183 10.72 16.53 -7.69
CA GLU A 183 9.71 16.15 -6.71
C GLU A 183 8.36 16.74 -7.09
N VAL A 184 7.28 15.98 -6.87
CA VAL A 184 5.91 16.45 -6.90
C VAL A 184 5.26 16.06 -5.59
N THR A 185 4.72 17.03 -4.87
CA THR A 185 4.02 16.80 -3.62
C THR A 185 2.62 17.40 -3.63
N VAL A 186 1.72 16.77 -2.88
CA VAL A 186 0.39 17.32 -2.59
C VAL A 186 0.23 17.39 -1.07
N THR A 187 0.02 18.58 -0.53
CA THR A 187 -0.13 18.81 0.90
C THR A 187 -1.57 19.19 1.24
N LEU A 188 -2.12 18.56 2.28
CA LEU A 188 -3.47 18.83 2.78
C LEU A 188 -3.56 18.53 4.28
N THR A 189 -4.55 19.10 4.95
CA THR A 189 -4.83 18.81 6.36
C THR A 189 -6.22 18.21 6.52
N MET A 190 -6.33 17.04 7.15
CA MET A 190 -7.61 16.41 7.44
C MET A 190 -8.14 16.86 8.81
N LEU A 191 -9.42 17.23 8.89
CA LEU A 191 -10.11 17.61 10.13
C LEU A 191 -10.78 16.40 10.82
N GLU A 192 -11.13 15.36 10.06
CA GLU A 192 -11.81 14.17 10.58
C GLU A 192 -10.90 12.94 10.50
N THR A 193 -10.33 12.57 11.64
CA THR A 193 -9.50 11.37 11.79
C THR A 193 -10.26 10.26 12.49
N THR A 194 -11.01 9.46 11.73
CA THR A 194 -11.46 8.16 12.26
C THR A 194 -10.26 7.21 12.31
N PHE A 195 -10.32 6.20 13.19
CA PHE A 195 -9.27 5.16 13.24
C PHE A 195 -9.07 4.48 11.89
N ALA A 196 -10.14 4.29 11.11
CA ALA A 196 -10.07 3.73 9.76
C ALA A 196 -9.25 4.61 8.80
N LYS A 197 -9.44 5.93 8.83
CA LYS A 197 -8.69 6.89 7.99
C LYS A 197 -7.23 6.98 8.42
N LEU A 198 -6.96 7.04 9.72
CA LEU A 198 -5.60 7.03 10.25
C LEU A 198 -4.89 5.72 9.88
N LYS A 199 -5.59 4.58 9.99
CA LYS A 199 -5.12 3.27 9.55
C LYS A 199 -4.76 3.29 8.06
N LYS A 200 -5.61 3.85 7.20
CA LYS A 200 -5.34 3.93 5.76
C LYS A 200 -4.05 4.67 5.44
N VAL A 201 -3.80 5.79 6.11
CA VAL A 201 -2.58 6.58 5.95
C VAL A 201 -1.35 5.83 6.49
N LEU A 202 -1.44 5.34 7.73
CA LEU A 202 -0.31 4.72 8.41
C LEU A 202 0.04 3.35 7.83
N ALA A 203 -0.93 2.56 7.35
CA ALA A 203 -0.68 1.26 6.72
C ALA A 203 0.14 1.36 5.43
N LYS A 204 0.23 2.55 4.82
CA LYS A 204 1.05 2.81 3.61
C LYS A 204 2.49 3.17 3.94
N THR A 205 2.76 3.71 5.12
CA THR A 205 4.11 4.12 5.55
C THR A 205 4.71 3.26 6.65
N GLN A 206 3.89 2.56 7.43
CA GLN A 206 4.26 1.86 8.64
C GLN A 206 3.71 0.42 8.64
N GLY A 207 4.13 -0.36 9.65
CA GLY A 207 3.63 -1.70 9.88
C GLY A 207 2.43 -1.75 10.81
N SER A 208 1.71 -2.87 10.77
CA SER A 208 0.68 -3.21 11.75
C SER A 208 0.99 -4.55 12.41
N MET A 209 0.41 -4.78 13.58
CA MET A 209 0.49 -6.05 14.28
C MET A 209 -0.84 -6.40 14.93
N ILE A 210 -1.17 -7.69 14.96
CA ILE A 210 -2.30 -8.19 15.75
C ILE A 210 -1.72 -8.99 16.91
N PRO A 211 -1.84 -8.51 18.17
CA PRO A 211 -1.39 -9.27 19.32
C PRO A 211 -2.09 -10.62 19.41
N VAL A 212 -1.33 -11.67 19.71
CA VAL A 212 -1.88 -13.02 19.87
C VAL A 212 -2.68 -13.09 21.18
N GLY A 213 -3.96 -13.45 21.10
CA GLY A 213 -4.88 -13.55 22.24
C GLY A 213 -6.35 -13.54 21.82
N SER A 214 -7.24 -13.97 22.70
CA SER A 214 -8.68 -14.18 22.40
C SER A 214 -9.46 -12.94 21.97
N ALA A 215 -8.88 -11.74 22.08
CA ALA A 215 -9.51 -10.46 21.71
C ALA A 215 -8.52 -9.47 21.06
N GLY A 216 -7.43 -9.94 20.45
CA GLY A 216 -6.44 -9.06 19.84
C GLY A 216 -7.01 -8.21 18.69
N THR A 217 -7.10 -6.89 18.90
CA THR A 217 -7.36 -5.92 17.84
C THR A 217 -6.05 -5.46 17.21
N GLU A 218 -6.09 -5.10 15.94
CA GLU A 218 -4.91 -4.62 15.22
C GLU A 218 -4.39 -3.32 15.83
N VAL A 219 -3.09 -3.27 16.03
CA VAL A 219 -2.34 -2.10 16.49
C VAL A 219 -1.47 -1.63 15.33
N ILE A 220 -1.56 -0.35 15.02
CA ILE A 220 -0.72 0.30 14.01
C ILE A 220 0.20 1.24 14.74
N GLY A 221 1.50 1.14 14.45
CA GLY A 221 2.52 1.89 15.14
C GLY A 221 3.58 2.40 14.17
N ILE A 222 4.27 3.46 14.57
CA ILE A 222 5.44 3.96 13.85
C ILE A 222 6.65 3.17 14.35
N GLY A 223 7.38 2.53 13.45
CA GLY A 223 8.52 1.70 13.80
C GLY A 223 9.40 1.36 12.60
N GLN A 224 10.46 0.59 12.82
CA GLN A 224 11.49 0.31 11.81
C GLN A 224 11.10 -0.78 10.80
N TYR A 225 9.84 -1.26 10.83
CA TYR A 225 9.39 -2.39 10.02
C TYR A 225 9.56 -2.15 8.51
N ARG A 226 9.41 -0.89 8.07
CA ARG A 226 9.52 -0.51 6.65
C ARG A 226 10.83 0.19 6.29
N ASP A 227 11.81 0.21 7.20
CA ASP A 227 13.12 0.76 6.90
C ASP A 227 13.74 0.01 5.70
N PHE A 228 14.30 0.76 4.74
CA PHE A 228 14.92 0.25 3.51
C PHE A 228 13.98 -0.51 2.54
N LYS A 229 12.67 -0.46 2.72
CA LYS A 229 11.71 -1.01 1.74
C LYS A 229 11.46 -0.02 0.60
N ASN A 230 11.17 -0.55 -0.59
CA ASN A 230 10.79 0.29 -1.72
C ASN A 230 9.38 0.85 -1.51
N LEU A 231 9.30 2.16 -1.32
CA LEU A 231 8.06 2.87 -1.10
C LEU A 231 7.09 2.78 -2.30
N MET A 232 7.61 2.65 -3.53
CA MET A 232 6.80 2.53 -4.75
C MET A 232 5.81 1.36 -4.71
N THR A 233 6.13 0.29 -3.99
CA THR A 233 5.26 -0.89 -3.84
C THR A 233 3.97 -0.54 -3.08
N PHE A 234 3.99 0.52 -2.27
CA PHE A 234 2.87 0.95 -1.43
C PHE A 234 2.16 2.19 -1.99
N ALA A 235 2.69 2.81 -3.04
CA ALA A 235 2.09 4.00 -3.64
C ALA A 235 0.76 3.65 -4.33
N THR A 236 -0.26 4.46 -4.06
CA THR A 236 -1.59 4.31 -4.66
C THR A 236 -2.09 5.64 -5.22
N ARG A 237 -3.22 5.62 -5.93
CA ARG A 237 -3.73 6.80 -6.60
C ARG A 237 -4.23 7.82 -5.58
N LEU A 238 -3.94 9.10 -5.84
CA LEU A 238 -4.56 10.24 -5.18
C LEU A 238 -5.33 11.02 -6.24
N ASN A 239 -6.61 11.28 -5.98
CA ASN A 239 -7.46 12.01 -6.90
C ASN A 239 -8.21 13.15 -6.20
N ILE A 240 -8.17 14.33 -6.82
CA ILE A 240 -8.82 15.54 -6.34
C ILE A 240 -9.91 15.89 -7.35
N HIS A 241 -11.16 15.79 -6.91
CA HIS A 241 -12.35 16.02 -7.73
C HIS A 241 -13.10 17.29 -7.27
N PRO A 242 -13.40 18.25 -8.16
CA PRO A 242 -14.20 19.43 -7.79
C PRO A 242 -15.64 19.05 -7.41
N LYS A 243 -16.10 19.40 -6.20
CA LYS A 243 -17.42 18.99 -5.67
C LYS A 243 -18.62 19.49 -6.49
N ARG A 244 -18.43 20.51 -7.33
CA ARG A 244 -19.47 21.04 -8.22
C ARG A 244 -19.82 20.04 -9.33
N LEU A 245 -18.84 19.26 -9.78
CA LEU A 245 -19.03 18.30 -10.86
C LEU A 245 -19.76 17.06 -10.31
N LEU A 246 -20.42 16.35 -11.23
CA LEU A 246 -20.94 15.03 -10.91
C LEU A 246 -19.76 14.06 -10.81
N ALA A 247 -19.85 13.04 -9.96
CA ALA A 247 -18.77 12.06 -9.79
C ALA A 247 -18.35 11.34 -11.11
N ALA A 248 -19.23 11.32 -12.11
CA ALA A 248 -18.93 10.77 -13.43
C ALA A 248 -18.21 11.76 -14.38
N ASP A 249 -18.22 13.06 -14.07
CA ASP A 249 -17.55 14.10 -14.85
C ASP A 249 -16.15 14.36 -14.29
N MET A 250 -15.19 13.56 -14.75
CA MET A 250 -13.78 13.61 -14.33
C MET A 250 -12.96 14.63 -15.14
N SER A 251 -13.60 15.53 -15.90
CA SER A 251 -12.92 16.43 -16.86
C SER A 251 -11.96 17.43 -16.23
N LEU A 252 -12.06 17.65 -14.91
CA LEU A 252 -11.20 18.57 -14.15
C LEU A 252 -10.55 17.88 -12.94
N ASP A 253 -10.49 16.55 -12.94
CA ASP A 253 -9.84 15.81 -11.87
C ASP A 253 -8.34 16.03 -11.91
N ILE A 254 -7.74 16.23 -10.74
CA ILE A 254 -6.29 16.26 -10.61
C ILE A 254 -5.88 14.94 -9.97
N THR A 255 -5.17 14.12 -10.74
CA THR A 255 -4.82 12.76 -10.34
C THR A 255 -3.31 12.60 -10.30
N ALA A 256 -2.79 12.17 -9.15
CA ALA A 256 -1.46 11.60 -9.05
C ALA A 256 -1.56 10.07 -9.12
N TRP A 257 -0.88 9.46 -10.09
CA TRP A 257 -1.03 8.02 -10.36
C TRP A 257 -0.49 7.14 -9.23
N LYS A 258 0.64 7.56 -8.64
CA LYS A 258 1.29 6.90 -7.52
C LYS A 258 1.67 7.94 -6.49
N ALA A 259 0.98 7.95 -5.37
CA ALA A 259 1.17 8.85 -4.26
C ALA A 259 1.31 8.06 -2.94
N ILE A 260 2.17 8.56 -2.05
CA ILE A 260 2.36 7.99 -0.71
C ILE A 260 2.14 9.09 0.31
N PRO A 261 1.21 8.92 1.26
CA PRO A 261 0.99 9.90 2.31
C PRO A 261 2.14 9.83 3.31
N ILE A 262 2.76 10.96 3.62
CA ILE A 262 3.71 11.09 4.72
C ILE A 262 3.02 11.90 5.80
N LEU A 263 2.95 11.32 6.99
CA LEU A 263 2.45 12.00 8.17
C LEU A 263 3.57 12.85 8.76
N GLU A 264 3.36 14.15 8.86
CA GLU A 264 4.36 15.07 9.43
C GLU A 264 4.32 15.08 10.96
N GLY A 265 3.14 14.84 11.54
CA GLY A 265 2.94 14.75 12.98
C GLY A 265 1.47 14.53 13.32
N LEU A 266 1.21 14.19 14.58
CA LEU A 266 -0.14 14.10 15.13
C LEU A 266 -0.24 15.05 16.32
N THR A 267 -1.13 16.03 16.23
CA THR A 267 -1.38 16.97 17.34
C THR A 267 -2.68 16.57 18.03
N LEU A 268 -2.57 16.20 19.31
CA LEU A 268 -3.72 15.88 20.16
C LEU A 268 -3.94 17.04 21.13
N SER A 269 -5.14 17.62 21.14
CA SER A 269 -5.53 18.69 22.04
C SER A 269 -6.89 18.39 22.67
N GLY A 270 -7.05 18.77 23.94
CA GLY A 270 -8.37 18.75 24.60
C GLY A 270 -9.23 19.97 24.28
N GLU A 271 -8.67 20.95 23.57
CA GLU A 271 -9.29 22.26 23.31
C GLU A 271 -9.45 22.55 21.80
N ALA A 272 -8.61 21.95 20.95
CA ALA A 272 -8.64 22.12 19.49
C ALA A 272 -9.06 20.81 18.80
N PRO A 273 -9.71 20.88 17.63
CA PRO A 273 -10.00 19.69 16.84
C PRO A 273 -8.71 18.96 16.46
N VAL A 274 -8.78 17.63 16.39
CA VAL A 274 -7.64 16.79 16.00
C VAL A 274 -7.45 16.91 14.49
N THR A 275 -6.32 17.47 14.08
CA THR A 275 -5.96 17.62 12.66
C THR A 275 -4.84 16.66 12.27
N LEU A 276 -4.83 16.25 11.00
CA LEU A 276 -3.81 15.38 10.43
C LEU A 276 -3.17 16.05 9.21
N PRO A 277 -1.99 16.68 9.37
CA PRO A 277 -1.26 17.21 8.23
C PRO A 277 -0.64 16.06 7.43
N LEU A 278 -0.97 16.01 6.14
CA LEU A 278 -0.48 14.99 5.21
C LEU A 278 0.23 15.63 4.03
N THR A 279 1.41 15.12 3.74
CA THR A 279 2.16 15.44 2.52
C THR A 279 2.30 14.19 1.68
N PHE A 280 1.64 14.15 0.53
CA PHE A 280 1.73 13.07 -0.42
C PHE A 280 2.95 13.26 -1.33
N LYS A 281 3.86 12.29 -1.34
CA LYS A 281 4.93 12.23 -2.34
C LYS A 281 4.45 11.46 -3.56
N CYS A 282 4.54 12.08 -4.73
CA CYS A 282 4.09 11.51 -5.99
C CYS A 282 5.27 10.94 -6.79
N PHE A 283 5.04 9.82 -7.46
CA PHE A 283 6.05 9.08 -8.20
C PHE A 283 5.58 8.76 -9.63
N PRO A 284 6.51 8.54 -10.58
CA PRO A 284 6.15 8.18 -11.94
C PRO A 284 5.59 6.76 -12.03
N ASP A 285 4.48 6.63 -12.75
CA ASP A 285 3.94 5.33 -13.17
C ASP A 285 4.39 4.99 -14.60
N SER A 286 5.24 3.96 -14.72
CA SER A 286 5.74 3.47 -16.02
C SER A 286 4.66 2.85 -16.91
N SER A 287 3.47 2.55 -16.36
CA SER A 287 2.33 2.08 -17.17
C SER A 287 1.69 3.21 -18.01
N LYS A 288 2.00 4.47 -17.69
CA LYS A 288 1.43 5.67 -18.31
C LYS A 288 2.42 6.34 -19.25
N SER A 289 1.90 7.14 -20.16
CA SER A 289 2.68 7.98 -21.08
C SER A 289 3.61 8.90 -20.31
N THR A 290 4.87 8.98 -20.72
CA THR A 290 5.89 9.85 -20.12
C THR A 290 5.52 11.33 -20.12
N ARG A 291 4.50 11.73 -20.89
CA ARG A 291 3.97 13.10 -20.93
C ARG A 291 3.12 13.47 -19.71
N ALA A 292 2.55 12.48 -19.03
CA ALA A 292 1.63 12.68 -17.90
C ALA A 292 1.69 11.51 -16.91
N ASN A 293 2.88 10.93 -16.69
CA ASN A 293 3.05 9.72 -15.89
C ASN A 293 3.14 9.95 -14.37
N ILE A 294 3.16 11.20 -13.90
CA ILE A 294 3.22 11.54 -12.47
C ILE A 294 1.89 12.13 -12.03
N LEU A 295 1.49 13.22 -12.68
CA LEU A 295 0.26 13.95 -12.43
C LEU A 295 -0.48 14.18 -13.76
N CYS A 296 -1.80 14.08 -13.77
CA CYS A 296 -2.64 14.54 -14.86
C CYS A 296 -3.76 15.45 -14.36
N ILE A 297 -4.23 16.33 -15.24
CA ILE A 297 -5.44 17.11 -15.05
C ILE A 297 -6.42 16.69 -16.16
N GLY A 298 -7.60 16.22 -15.77
CA GLY A 298 -8.62 15.69 -16.67
C GLY A 298 -9.00 14.25 -16.36
N ASP A 299 -9.77 13.65 -17.27
CA ASP A 299 -10.37 12.33 -17.07
C ASP A 299 -9.29 11.23 -17.04
N TYR A 300 -8.94 10.81 -15.83
CA TYR A 300 -7.91 9.79 -15.57
C TYR A 300 -8.34 8.38 -15.98
N SER A 301 -9.63 8.14 -16.25
CA SER A 301 -10.14 6.83 -16.68
C SER A 301 -9.76 6.52 -18.13
N GLN A 302 -9.41 7.55 -18.90
CA GLN A 302 -9.00 7.40 -20.28
C GLN A 302 -7.66 6.68 -20.40
N SER A 303 -7.45 6.00 -21.52
CA SER A 303 -6.21 5.30 -21.77
C SER A 303 -5.08 6.30 -22.02
N VAL A 304 -4.29 6.58 -20.99
CA VAL A 304 -3.12 7.47 -21.06
C VAL A 304 -1.83 6.67 -21.37
N VAL A 305 -1.93 5.59 -22.16
CA VAL A 305 -0.73 4.85 -22.60
C VAL A 305 0.04 5.66 -23.65
N GLY A 306 1.36 5.68 -23.53
CA GLY A 306 2.23 6.32 -24.52
C GLY A 306 2.20 5.53 -25.83
N GLY A 307 1.94 6.22 -26.94
CA GLY A 307 2.35 5.76 -28.27
C GLY A 307 3.84 5.99 -28.50
#